data_AF-A0AAD6HM03-F1
#
_entry.id   AF-A0AAD6HM03-F1
#
_cell.length_a   1.000
_cell.length_b   1.000
_cell.length_c   1.000
_cell.angle_alpha   90.00
_cell.angle_beta   90.00
_cell.angle_gamma   90.00
#
_symmetry.space_group_name_H-M   'P 1'
#
loop_
_entity.id
_entity.type
_entity.pdbx_description
1 polymer ?
#
loop_
_entity_poly.entity_id
_entity_poly.type
_entity_poly.pdbx_seq_one_letter_code
_entity_poly.pdbx_strand_id
1 'polypeptide(L)'
;MQFSTLCTVALIAMQGVAASFGPFRRDLKLMAEMGLNPDVMRAQKTSVHSVVEESSDDVVAEYVTLPIDHTDSSVGTYKNRYWVQDEYYEKGAPVFVYDVGESNAESTAQLQLGNSTSFFSSILQEHNGMGIVWEHRYYGDSLPFPITNNTPPEHFIYLNNEQALADMPYFAQNFSRQEYHDVDLRPSATPWVMVGGSYSGMRSAFTRNKYPETIFASYASSAPVQAQIDMSVYFDQVYDGMVFNGHLNCSRDIKAAMQYVDAELGENASSAAAIKKLFFGEGAETNNNGDFTAALAGVFGYFQSYGLAGGEGSLGAFCEHLETDNETLTIAGSRGFAPYRGSEYVVKRFASWPIFVELVNFNYNTNCEQLDEDEPLSCVLNPKSIDADTISWTWQFCTEWGYFQSNNIGPHSLLSRYQSLEYVQYTCNRQFPEAVKMGLLPKHPLVQATNNQTGGWSIRPSNVYWSGGQFDPWRTLSPLATEKTAPQNVHFTTEIPKCNVETAEETLFGYIMPNAEHCFDFNMKFAPGKTSRGYFHKALKEWLPCFKGGLDESEELNETS
;
A
#
# COMPACT_ATOMS: atom_id res chain seq x y z
N MET A 1 -13.34 50.66 -5.87
CA MET A 1 -12.29 50.95 -4.88
C MET A 1 -12.79 50.35 -3.57
N GLN A 2 -12.17 49.39 -2.89
CA GLN A 2 -10.87 48.72 -2.97
C GLN A 2 -11.00 47.39 -2.18
N PHE A 3 -10.15 46.42 -2.54
CA PHE A 3 -10.02 45.05 -2.01
C PHE A 3 -9.51 44.96 -0.56
N SER A 4 -9.78 43.82 0.10
CA SER A 4 -8.86 43.01 0.95
C SER A 4 -9.68 41.82 1.49
N THR A 5 -9.62 40.59 0.97
CA THR A 5 -8.57 39.55 1.07
C THR A 5 -7.96 39.40 2.47
N LEU A 6 -8.28 38.30 3.13
CA LEU A 6 -7.50 37.68 4.22
C LEU A 6 -7.87 36.18 4.23
N CYS A 7 -7.22 35.44 3.34
CA CYS A 7 -6.99 34.00 3.48
C CYS A 7 -5.64 33.83 4.20
N THR A 8 -5.62 33.08 5.30
CA THR A 8 -4.41 32.38 5.74
C THR A 8 -4.81 31.16 6.57
N VAL A 9 -4.76 30.01 5.90
CA VAL A 9 -4.17 28.73 6.29
C VAL A 9 -4.11 28.42 7.80
N ALA A 10 -4.92 27.45 8.22
CA ALA A 10 -4.64 26.59 9.37
C ALA A 10 -5.21 25.19 9.06
N LEU A 11 -4.41 24.37 8.39
CA LEU A 11 -4.68 22.95 8.17
C LEU A 11 -3.45 22.19 8.68
N ILE A 12 -3.46 21.87 9.97
CA ILE A 12 -2.56 20.87 10.55
C ILE A 12 -3.48 19.70 10.91
N ALA A 13 -3.57 18.74 9.99
CA ALA A 13 -4.37 17.54 10.15
C ALA A 13 -3.52 16.42 10.76
N MET A 14 -3.94 16.02 11.96
CA MET A 14 -3.38 15.04 12.91
C MET A 14 -3.56 13.59 12.44
N GLN A 15 -2.55 12.72 12.58
CA GLN A 15 -2.64 11.32 12.09
C GLN A 15 -1.88 10.31 12.96
N GLY A 16 -2.53 9.17 13.29
CA GLY A 16 -1.88 8.06 13.97
C GLY A 16 -2.40 6.65 13.59
N VAL A 17 -1.50 5.65 13.58
CA VAL A 17 -1.65 4.20 13.94
C VAL A 17 -0.73 3.27 13.09
N ALA A 18 0.05 2.42 13.78
CA ALA A 18 1.07 1.50 13.26
C ALA A 18 0.63 0.20 12.55
N ALA A 19 -0.65 0.05 12.19
CA ALA A 19 -1.14 -1.07 11.37
C ALA A 19 -1.98 -0.60 10.18
N SER A 20 -2.00 0.71 9.92
CA SER A 20 -2.77 1.30 8.85
C SER A 20 -1.83 2.12 7.97
N PHE A 21 -2.20 2.32 6.70
CA PHE A 21 -1.51 3.22 5.79
C PHE A 21 -1.72 4.66 6.27
N GLY A 22 -1.14 5.00 7.43
CA GLY A 22 -1.13 6.36 7.91
C GLY A 22 -0.45 7.25 6.87
N PRO A 23 -0.74 8.56 6.84
CA PRO A 23 -0.41 9.34 5.66
C PRO A 23 1.10 9.55 5.51
N PHE A 24 1.86 9.41 6.60
CA PHE A 24 3.30 9.20 6.56
C PHE A 24 3.75 8.07 5.63
N ARG A 25 3.17 6.87 5.75
CA ARG A 25 3.53 5.71 4.93
C ARG A 25 3.17 5.93 3.46
N ARG A 26 2.09 6.67 3.20
CA ARG A 26 1.68 7.05 1.84
C ARG A 26 2.67 8.02 1.22
N ASP A 27 3.12 9.01 1.97
CA ASP A 27 4.15 9.93 1.54
C ASP A 27 5.51 9.23 1.32
N LEU A 28 5.90 8.31 2.23
CA LEU A 28 7.09 7.47 2.06
C LEU A 28 7.04 6.66 0.76
N LYS A 29 5.88 6.06 0.42
CA LYS A 29 5.67 5.34 -0.84
C LYS A 29 5.88 6.26 -2.04
N LEU A 30 5.22 7.42 -2.07
CA LEU A 30 5.35 8.38 -3.18
C LEU A 30 6.80 8.85 -3.35
N MET A 31 7.50 9.17 -2.26
CA MET A 31 8.92 9.53 -2.31
C MET A 31 9.79 8.39 -2.86
N ALA A 32 9.46 7.13 -2.52
CA ALA A 32 10.19 5.96 -3.03
C ALA A 32 9.97 5.76 -4.53
N GLU A 33 8.74 5.98 -5.03
CA GLU A 33 8.42 5.95 -6.46
C GLU A 33 9.21 7.03 -7.23
N MET A 34 9.37 8.21 -6.64
CA MET A 34 10.22 9.30 -7.17
C MET A 34 11.74 9.00 -7.05
N GLY A 35 12.10 7.97 -6.28
CA GLY A 35 13.48 7.64 -5.93
C GLY A 35 14.17 8.78 -5.18
N LEU A 36 13.46 9.40 -4.24
CA LEU A 36 13.94 10.45 -3.36
C LEU A 36 14.27 9.89 -1.97
N ASN A 37 15.13 10.57 -1.22
CA ASN A 37 15.38 10.24 0.18
C ASN A 37 14.26 10.86 1.05
N PRO A 38 13.60 10.09 1.92
CA PRO A 38 12.51 10.60 2.78
C PRO A 38 12.99 11.61 3.84
N ASP A 39 14.29 11.69 4.13
CA ASP A 39 14.85 12.71 5.04
C ASP A 39 14.54 14.15 4.59
N VAL A 40 14.30 14.37 3.29
CA VAL A 40 13.95 15.69 2.74
C VAL A 40 12.67 16.23 3.36
N MET A 41 11.62 15.40 3.49
CA MET A 41 10.35 15.79 4.10
C MET A 41 10.51 16.20 5.55
N ARG A 42 11.33 15.44 6.30
CA ARG A 42 11.60 15.69 7.72
C ARG A 42 12.42 16.96 7.91
N ALA A 43 13.51 17.12 7.14
CA ALA A 43 14.41 18.27 7.25
C ALA A 43 13.72 19.60 6.90
N GLN A 44 12.81 19.59 5.93
CA GLN A 44 12.11 20.78 5.47
C GLN A 44 10.72 20.96 6.13
N LYS A 45 10.25 20.00 6.94
CA LYS A 45 8.90 19.95 7.53
C LYS A 45 7.79 20.13 6.49
N THR A 46 7.93 19.49 5.33
CA THR A 46 6.99 19.58 4.18
C THR A 46 6.31 18.24 3.94
N SER A 47 5.13 18.28 3.29
CA SER A 47 4.47 17.09 2.75
C SER A 47 4.99 16.76 1.36
N VAL A 48 4.87 15.48 0.96
CA VAL A 48 5.23 15.04 -0.40
C VAL A 48 4.48 15.84 -1.46
N HIS A 49 3.26 16.29 -1.15
CA HIS A 49 2.44 17.11 -2.04
C HIS A 49 3.18 18.37 -2.49
N SER A 50 3.79 19.12 -1.57
CA SER A 50 4.55 20.32 -1.93
C SER A 50 5.79 20.03 -2.79
N VAL A 51 6.44 18.89 -2.59
CA VAL A 51 7.58 18.44 -3.42
C VAL A 51 7.11 18.09 -4.83
N VAL A 52 5.93 17.48 -4.95
CA VAL A 52 5.32 17.12 -6.24
C VAL A 52 4.88 18.39 -6.97
N GLU A 53 4.14 19.29 -6.32
CA GLU A 53 3.68 20.56 -6.92
C GLU A 53 4.81 21.42 -7.51
N GLU A 54 5.99 21.44 -6.88
CA GLU A 54 7.14 22.19 -7.41
C GLU A 54 7.78 21.55 -8.66
N SER A 55 7.49 20.28 -8.96
CA SER A 55 8.20 19.47 -9.96
C SER A 55 7.33 18.85 -11.06
N SER A 56 6.01 19.10 -11.03
CA SER A 56 5.05 18.58 -12.02
C SER A 56 4.23 19.69 -12.66
N ASP A 57 3.79 19.45 -13.90
CA ASP A 57 2.73 20.25 -14.51
C ASP A 57 1.40 19.98 -13.79
N ASP A 58 0.59 21.02 -13.60
CA ASP A 58 -0.69 20.93 -12.90
C ASP A 58 -1.73 20.16 -13.74
N VAL A 59 -2.14 18.99 -13.25
CA VAL A 59 -3.19 18.17 -13.84
C VAL A 59 -4.49 18.39 -13.07
N VAL A 60 -5.53 18.85 -13.76
CA VAL A 60 -6.79 19.25 -13.13
C VAL A 60 -7.68 18.04 -12.83
N ALA A 61 -8.29 18.02 -11.64
CA ALA A 61 -9.25 16.99 -11.25
C ALA A 61 -10.55 17.10 -12.06
N GLU A 62 -11.01 15.97 -12.56
CA GLU A 62 -12.31 15.76 -13.19
C GLU A 62 -13.20 14.87 -12.33
N TYR A 63 -14.50 14.86 -12.61
CA TYR A 63 -15.47 14.09 -11.83
C TYR A 63 -16.51 13.38 -12.69
N VAL A 64 -16.71 12.10 -12.41
CA VAL A 64 -17.80 11.28 -12.98
C VAL A 64 -18.86 11.01 -11.92
N THR A 65 -20.13 10.97 -12.32
CA THR A 65 -21.20 10.50 -11.45
C THR A 65 -21.27 8.97 -11.50
N LEU A 66 -21.09 8.29 -10.37
CA LEU A 66 -21.21 6.84 -10.25
C LEU A 66 -22.36 6.45 -9.32
N PRO A 67 -23.00 5.29 -9.51
CA PRO A 67 -23.92 4.75 -8.53
C PRO A 67 -23.19 4.41 -7.23
N ILE A 68 -23.84 4.63 -6.09
CA ILE A 68 -23.32 4.19 -4.78
C ILE A 68 -23.37 2.66 -4.70
N ASP A 69 -24.47 2.09 -5.19
CA ASP A 69 -24.71 0.66 -5.31
C ASP A 69 -25.01 0.31 -6.78
N HIS A 70 -24.12 -0.47 -7.40
CA HIS A 70 -24.26 -0.94 -8.79
C HIS A 70 -25.39 -1.95 -8.99
N THR A 71 -25.98 -2.48 -7.92
CA THR A 71 -27.10 -3.43 -7.94
C THR A 71 -28.44 -2.78 -7.58
N ASP A 72 -28.43 -1.63 -6.90
CA ASP A 72 -29.63 -0.89 -6.51
C ASP A 72 -29.46 0.64 -6.72
N SER A 73 -29.96 1.12 -7.85
CA SER A 73 -29.95 2.55 -8.18
C SER A 73 -30.71 3.46 -7.19
N SER A 74 -31.57 2.91 -6.33
CA SER A 74 -32.36 3.71 -5.38
C SER A 74 -31.53 4.28 -4.23
N VAL A 75 -30.34 3.71 -3.98
CA VAL A 75 -29.38 4.21 -2.98
C VAL A 75 -28.83 5.58 -3.36
N GLY A 76 -28.73 5.87 -4.66
CA GLY A 76 -28.29 7.15 -5.19
C GLY A 76 -26.93 7.08 -5.89
N THR A 77 -26.33 8.26 -6.07
CA THR A 77 -25.07 8.43 -6.81
C THR A 77 -24.12 9.35 -6.06
N TYR A 78 -22.84 9.29 -6.40
CA TYR A 78 -21.80 10.16 -5.87
C TYR A 78 -20.86 10.64 -6.99
N LYS A 79 -20.03 11.63 -6.68
CA LYS A 79 -19.00 12.13 -7.58
C LYS A 79 -17.68 11.40 -7.29
N ASN A 80 -17.18 10.65 -8.25
CA ASN A 80 -15.86 10.04 -8.18
C ASN A 80 -14.86 10.91 -8.94
N ARG A 81 -13.70 11.16 -8.34
CA ARG A 81 -12.63 12.00 -8.86
C ARG A 81 -11.69 11.17 -9.73
N TYR A 82 -11.20 11.76 -10.81
CA TYR A 82 -10.16 11.18 -11.68
C TYR A 82 -9.40 12.31 -12.37
N TRP A 83 -8.26 12.00 -12.98
CA TRP A 83 -7.46 12.95 -13.75
C TRP A 83 -7.12 12.34 -15.09
N VAL A 84 -6.99 13.17 -16.13
CA VAL A 84 -6.66 12.73 -17.48
C VAL A 84 -5.47 13.51 -18.01
N GLN A 85 -4.57 12.82 -18.71
CA GLN A 85 -3.55 13.44 -19.53
C GLN A 85 -3.54 12.76 -20.90
N ASP A 86 -3.65 13.57 -21.94
CA ASP A 86 -3.77 13.14 -23.33
C ASP A 86 -2.66 13.71 -24.23
N GLU A 87 -1.62 14.33 -23.66
CA GLU A 87 -0.46 14.88 -24.40
C GLU A 87 0.17 13.87 -25.37
N TYR A 88 0.26 12.59 -24.99
CA TYR A 88 0.88 11.54 -25.79
C TYR A 88 -0.11 10.77 -26.68
N TYR A 89 -1.41 11.09 -26.60
CA TYR A 89 -2.43 10.24 -27.20
C TYR A 89 -2.47 10.35 -28.73
N GLU A 90 -2.36 9.20 -29.40
CA GLU A 90 -2.65 9.05 -30.83
C GLU A 90 -3.97 8.30 -31.04
N LYS A 91 -4.73 8.67 -32.08
CA LYS A 91 -6.04 8.03 -32.36
C LYS A 91 -5.88 6.52 -32.55
N GLY A 92 -6.64 5.75 -31.77
CA GLY A 92 -6.61 4.29 -31.79
C GLY A 92 -5.59 3.65 -30.85
N ALA A 93 -4.77 4.47 -30.16
CA ALA A 93 -3.92 4.00 -29.09
C ALA A 93 -4.73 3.66 -27.82
N PRO A 94 -4.14 2.93 -26.85
CA PRO A 94 -4.88 2.50 -25.66
C PRO A 94 -5.18 3.64 -24.68
N VAL A 95 -6.25 3.46 -23.91
CA VAL A 95 -6.49 4.21 -22.67
C VAL A 95 -5.85 3.45 -21.51
N PHE A 96 -4.94 4.08 -20.79
CA PHE A 96 -4.29 3.52 -19.61
C PHE A 96 -4.90 4.10 -18.35
N VAL A 97 -5.21 3.23 -17.39
CA VAL A 97 -5.70 3.61 -16.06
C VAL A 97 -4.65 3.24 -15.04
N TYR A 98 -4.10 4.23 -14.33
CA TYR A 98 -3.38 4.01 -13.09
C TYR A 98 -4.34 4.14 -11.91
N ASP A 99 -4.60 3.01 -11.26
CA ASP A 99 -5.43 2.95 -10.07
C ASP A 99 -4.57 3.24 -8.84
N VAL A 100 -4.94 4.28 -8.07
CA VAL A 100 -4.19 4.69 -6.88
C VAL A 100 -4.43 3.74 -5.70
N GLY A 101 -5.61 3.11 -5.63
CA GLY A 101 -6.00 2.26 -4.52
C GLY A 101 -6.37 3.05 -3.26
N GLU A 102 -5.80 2.65 -2.14
CA GLU A 102 -6.18 2.98 -0.77
C GLU A 102 -5.70 4.37 -0.29
N SER A 103 -5.79 5.39 -1.15
CA SER A 103 -5.40 6.76 -0.80
C SER A 103 -6.05 7.83 -1.66
N ASN A 104 -6.05 9.06 -1.15
CA ASN A 104 -6.24 10.27 -1.97
C ASN A 104 -5.29 10.24 -3.18
N ALA A 105 -5.86 10.45 -4.37
CA ALA A 105 -5.17 10.29 -5.64
C ALA A 105 -4.51 11.57 -6.17
N GLU A 106 -4.69 12.71 -5.53
CA GLU A 106 -4.27 14.02 -6.04
C GLU A 106 -2.76 14.12 -6.24
N SER A 107 -1.95 13.92 -5.18
CA SER A 107 -0.49 13.94 -5.31
C SER A 107 0.04 12.87 -6.27
N THR A 108 -0.63 11.72 -6.33
CA THR A 108 -0.31 10.64 -7.27
C THR A 108 -0.62 11.03 -8.70
N ALA A 109 -1.71 11.75 -8.95
CA ALA A 109 -2.09 12.25 -10.27
C ALA A 109 -1.07 13.27 -10.78
N GLN A 110 -0.69 14.23 -9.93
CA GLN A 110 0.36 15.19 -10.26
C GLN A 110 1.69 14.50 -10.57
N LEU A 111 2.07 13.49 -9.76
CA LEU A 111 3.28 12.71 -10.02
C LEU A 111 3.20 11.88 -11.32
N GLN A 112 2.15 11.10 -11.52
CA GLN A 112 2.11 10.08 -12.57
C GLN A 112 1.66 10.62 -13.93
N LEU A 113 0.93 11.74 -13.96
CA LEU A 113 0.48 12.40 -15.19
C LEU A 113 1.21 13.73 -15.45
N GLY A 114 1.56 14.48 -14.40
CA GLY A 114 2.19 15.79 -14.50
C GLY A 114 3.73 15.76 -14.55
N ASN A 115 4.36 14.62 -14.28
CA ASN A 115 5.81 14.47 -14.40
C ASN A 115 6.17 13.46 -15.50
N SER A 116 6.66 13.98 -16.63
CA SER A 116 7.06 13.20 -17.82
C SER A 116 8.16 12.14 -17.55
N THR A 117 8.84 12.18 -16.40
CA THR A 117 9.83 11.19 -15.99
C THR A 117 9.28 10.09 -15.09
N SER A 118 7.99 10.18 -14.71
CA SER A 118 7.30 9.16 -13.91
C SER A 118 7.20 7.84 -14.68
N PHE A 119 7.00 6.74 -13.93
CA PHE A 119 6.87 5.43 -14.58
C PHE A 119 5.59 5.35 -15.42
N PHE A 120 4.48 5.94 -14.96
CA PHE A 120 3.23 5.89 -15.71
C PHE A 120 3.30 6.74 -16.98
N SER A 121 3.84 7.98 -16.90
CA SER A 121 4.09 8.79 -18.10
C SER A 121 5.00 8.07 -19.11
N SER A 122 5.98 7.28 -18.63
CA SER A 122 6.82 6.47 -19.53
C SER A 122 6.04 5.37 -20.27
N ILE A 123 4.99 4.80 -19.65
CA ILE A 123 4.08 3.85 -20.32
C ILE A 123 3.24 4.58 -21.37
N LEU A 124 2.72 5.76 -21.06
CA LEU A 124 1.93 6.56 -21.99
C LEU A 124 2.74 6.95 -23.23
N GLN A 125 3.98 7.42 -23.05
CA GLN A 125 4.89 7.79 -24.14
C GLN A 125 5.26 6.59 -25.03
N GLU A 126 5.53 5.42 -24.43
CA GLU A 126 5.95 4.23 -25.19
C GLU A 126 4.84 3.66 -26.08
N HIS A 127 3.57 3.91 -25.73
CA HIS A 127 2.40 3.34 -26.40
C HIS A 127 1.44 4.39 -26.98
N ASN A 128 1.88 5.66 -27.04
CA ASN A 128 1.08 6.80 -27.50
C ASN A 128 -0.31 6.87 -26.83
N GLY A 129 -0.38 6.52 -25.55
CA GLY A 129 -1.63 6.29 -24.82
C GLY A 129 -2.20 7.51 -24.14
N MET A 130 -3.51 7.47 -23.87
CA MET A 130 -4.17 8.40 -22.97
C MET A 130 -4.06 7.89 -21.55
N GLY A 131 -3.65 8.73 -20.61
CA GLY A 131 -3.51 8.37 -19.20
C GLY A 131 -4.70 8.84 -18.37
N ILE A 132 -5.17 7.96 -17.48
CA ILE A 132 -6.15 8.27 -16.46
C ILE A 132 -5.56 7.88 -15.10
N VAL A 133 -5.57 8.78 -14.13
CA VAL A 133 -5.35 8.43 -12.72
C VAL A 133 -6.70 8.36 -12.03
N TRP A 134 -6.98 7.21 -11.42
CA TRP A 134 -8.27 6.88 -10.85
C TRP A 134 -8.25 6.93 -9.32
N GLU A 135 -9.16 7.70 -8.71
CA GLU A 135 -9.38 7.67 -7.27
C GLU A 135 -10.42 6.60 -6.90
N HIS A 136 -10.08 5.78 -5.92
CA HIS A 136 -10.95 4.73 -5.43
C HIS A 136 -12.12 5.30 -4.62
N ARG A 137 -13.32 4.69 -4.72
CA ARG A 137 -14.47 5.00 -3.86
C ARG A 137 -14.08 4.99 -2.36
N TYR A 138 -14.59 5.92 -1.57
CA TYR A 138 -14.25 6.10 -0.14
C TYR A 138 -12.82 6.56 0.17
N TYR A 139 -12.04 6.96 -0.82
CA TYR A 139 -10.71 7.56 -0.63
C TYR A 139 -10.66 8.97 -1.21
N GLY A 140 -9.82 9.83 -0.63
CA GLY A 140 -9.72 11.24 -0.99
C GLY A 140 -11.08 11.94 -1.02
N ASP A 141 -11.43 12.52 -2.17
CA ASP A 141 -12.70 13.23 -2.35
C ASP A 141 -13.79 12.36 -3.01
N SER A 142 -13.49 11.10 -3.33
CA SER A 142 -14.39 10.17 -3.99
C SER A 142 -15.29 9.45 -2.99
N LEU A 143 -16.08 10.19 -2.23
CA LEU A 143 -16.79 9.69 -1.06
C LEU A 143 -18.30 9.50 -1.33
N PRO A 144 -18.82 8.27 -1.42
CA PRO A 144 -20.27 8.01 -1.41
C PRO A 144 -20.96 8.58 -0.16
N PHE A 145 -20.27 8.51 0.98
CA PHE A 145 -20.65 9.12 2.24
C PHE A 145 -19.42 9.70 2.95
N PRO A 146 -19.56 10.76 3.78
CA PRO A 146 -18.44 11.30 4.55
C PRO A 146 -17.80 10.26 5.47
N ILE A 147 -16.46 10.23 5.53
CA ILE A 147 -15.68 9.29 6.35
C ILE A 147 -15.02 10.01 7.52
N THR A 148 -15.47 9.66 8.72
CA THR A 148 -15.00 10.18 10.01
C THR A 148 -15.21 9.09 11.08
N ASN A 149 -14.74 9.34 12.31
CA ASN A 149 -15.06 8.48 13.46
C ASN A 149 -16.55 8.40 13.82
N ASN A 150 -17.39 9.28 13.26
CA ASN A 150 -18.84 9.32 13.49
C ASN A 150 -19.64 8.80 12.30
N THR A 151 -18.99 8.25 11.26
CA THR A 151 -19.69 7.72 10.09
C THR A 151 -20.57 6.52 10.51
N PRO A 152 -21.87 6.52 10.15
CA PRO A 152 -22.75 5.39 10.40
C PRO A 152 -22.20 4.09 9.78
N PRO A 153 -22.17 2.97 10.52
CA PRO A 153 -21.70 1.67 10.01
C PRO A 153 -22.36 1.23 8.70
N GLU A 154 -23.63 1.55 8.50
CA GLU A 154 -24.41 1.23 7.29
C GLU A 154 -23.87 1.93 6.05
N HIS A 155 -23.14 3.04 6.19
CA HIS A 155 -22.51 3.71 5.05
C HIS A 155 -21.27 2.97 4.58
N PHE A 156 -20.61 2.17 5.41
CA PHE A 156 -19.42 1.43 5.00
C PHE A 156 -19.74 0.15 4.21
N ILE A 157 -20.99 -0.30 4.17
CA ILE A 157 -21.35 -1.54 3.46
C ILE A 157 -21.11 -1.46 1.95
N TYR A 158 -21.08 -0.26 1.37
CA TYR A 158 -20.76 -0.05 -0.05
C TYR A 158 -19.26 0.14 -0.33
N LEU A 159 -18.43 0.12 0.72
CA LEU A 159 -16.98 -0.05 0.61
C LEU A 159 -16.65 -1.54 0.69
N ASN A 160 -16.82 -2.21 -0.44
CA ASN A 160 -16.49 -3.62 -0.63
C ASN A 160 -15.90 -3.85 -2.03
N ASN A 161 -15.25 -5.00 -2.21
CA ASN A 161 -14.56 -5.33 -3.45
C ASN A 161 -15.49 -5.38 -4.67
N GLU A 162 -16.71 -5.93 -4.54
CA GLU A 162 -17.64 -6.02 -5.67
C GLU A 162 -18.00 -4.67 -6.25
N GLN A 163 -18.38 -3.75 -5.37
CA GLN A 163 -18.81 -2.41 -5.75
C GLN A 163 -17.64 -1.59 -6.30
N ALA A 164 -16.44 -1.73 -5.73
CA ALA A 164 -15.23 -1.05 -6.18
C ALA A 164 -14.76 -1.51 -7.57
N LEU A 165 -14.92 -2.79 -7.91
CA LEU A 165 -14.60 -3.30 -9.25
C LEU A 165 -15.62 -2.87 -10.30
N ALA A 166 -16.90 -2.70 -9.93
CA ALA A 166 -17.96 -2.30 -10.85
C ALA A 166 -17.89 -0.82 -11.27
N ASP A 167 -17.20 0.03 -10.52
CA ASP A 167 -16.99 1.44 -10.89
C ASP A 167 -16.28 1.61 -12.24
N MET A 168 -15.28 0.77 -12.51
CA MET A 168 -14.42 0.95 -13.69
C MET A 168 -15.14 0.64 -15.00
N PRO A 169 -15.86 -0.49 -15.17
CA PRO A 169 -16.71 -0.71 -16.35
C PRO A 169 -17.77 0.37 -16.52
N TYR A 170 -18.40 0.83 -15.44
CA TYR A 170 -19.39 1.90 -15.52
C TYR A 170 -18.76 3.20 -16.06
N PHE A 171 -17.61 3.58 -15.53
CA PHE A 171 -16.86 4.75 -15.99
C PHE A 171 -16.43 4.61 -17.45
N ALA A 172 -15.74 3.51 -17.78
CA ALA A 172 -15.16 3.29 -19.10
C ALA A 172 -16.20 3.28 -20.22
N GLN A 173 -17.41 2.73 -19.96
CA GLN A 173 -18.48 2.72 -20.96
C GLN A 173 -19.12 4.08 -21.22
N ASN A 174 -18.94 5.04 -20.29
CA ASN A 174 -19.44 6.40 -20.42
C ASN A 174 -18.32 7.41 -20.69
N PHE A 175 -17.07 6.96 -20.80
CA PHE A 175 -15.93 7.82 -20.99
C PHE A 175 -15.91 8.38 -22.42
N SER A 176 -15.80 9.70 -22.51
CA SER A 176 -15.68 10.42 -23.76
C SER A 176 -14.95 11.74 -23.51
N ARG A 177 -14.38 12.31 -24.57
CA ARG A 177 -13.66 13.58 -24.50
C ARG A 177 -14.04 14.49 -25.64
N GLN A 178 -14.21 15.77 -25.34
CA GLN A 178 -14.66 16.76 -26.32
C GLN A 178 -13.66 16.92 -27.48
N GLU A 179 -12.37 16.88 -27.18
CA GLU A 179 -11.27 16.96 -28.15
C GLU A 179 -11.24 15.75 -29.09
N TYR A 180 -11.80 14.61 -28.66
CA TYR A 180 -11.84 13.33 -29.40
C TYR A 180 -13.27 12.87 -29.69
N HIS A 181 -14.19 13.81 -29.95
CA HIS A 181 -15.60 13.51 -30.22
C HIS A 181 -15.83 12.62 -31.47
N ASP A 182 -14.83 12.48 -32.33
CA ASP A 182 -14.84 11.60 -33.51
C ASP A 182 -14.19 10.22 -33.26
N VAL A 183 -13.73 9.95 -32.03
CA VAL A 183 -13.10 8.70 -31.62
C VAL A 183 -13.94 8.03 -30.54
N ASP A 184 -14.23 6.75 -30.71
CA ASP A 184 -14.92 5.96 -29.69
C ASP A 184 -13.92 5.45 -28.64
N LEU A 185 -13.80 6.18 -27.53
CA LEU A 185 -12.90 5.84 -26.42
C LEU A 185 -13.43 4.71 -25.51
N ARG A 186 -14.62 4.18 -25.78
CA ARG A 186 -15.20 3.10 -24.96
C ARG A 186 -14.45 1.78 -25.20
N PRO A 187 -14.47 0.85 -24.22
CA PRO A 187 -13.84 -0.46 -24.34
C PRO A 187 -14.22 -1.29 -25.58
N SER A 188 -15.39 -1.03 -26.17
CA SER A 188 -15.83 -1.70 -27.41
C SER A 188 -14.99 -1.36 -28.65
N ALA A 189 -14.29 -0.21 -28.64
CA ALA A 189 -13.56 0.30 -29.80
C ALA A 189 -12.12 0.70 -29.48
N THR A 190 -11.79 0.97 -28.21
CA THR A 190 -10.45 1.34 -27.76
C THR A 190 -9.99 0.36 -26.67
N PRO A 191 -8.76 -0.18 -26.72
CA PRO A 191 -8.27 -1.06 -25.67
C PRO A 191 -7.98 -0.27 -24.39
N TRP A 192 -8.48 -0.77 -23.25
CA TRP A 192 -8.18 -0.20 -21.93
C TRP A 192 -7.16 -1.07 -21.19
N VAL A 193 -6.15 -0.45 -20.59
CA VAL A 193 -5.07 -1.13 -19.86
C VAL A 193 -5.03 -0.62 -18.42
N MET A 194 -5.15 -1.51 -17.44
CA MET A 194 -5.17 -1.13 -16.03
C MET A 194 -3.85 -1.47 -15.33
N VAL A 195 -3.27 -0.51 -14.62
CA VAL A 195 -1.98 -0.61 -13.93
C VAL A 195 -2.18 -0.27 -12.48
N GLY A 196 -1.59 -1.05 -11.57
CA GLY A 196 -1.66 -0.79 -10.14
C GLY A 196 -0.61 -1.55 -9.34
N GLY A 197 -0.36 -1.06 -8.12
CA GLY A 197 0.56 -1.64 -7.14
C GLY A 197 -0.18 -1.91 -5.82
N SER A 198 0.20 -2.90 -5.04
CA SER A 198 -0.51 -3.24 -3.78
C SER A 198 -1.97 -3.67 -4.06
N TYR A 199 -2.94 -3.16 -3.29
CA TYR A 199 -4.36 -3.36 -3.51
C TYR A 199 -4.84 -2.84 -4.87
N SER A 200 -4.28 -1.76 -5.41
CA SER A 200 -4.61 -1.36 -6.78
C SER A 200 -4.06 -2.34 -7.83
N GLY A 201 -2.95 -3.04 -7.52
CA GLY A 201 -2.48 -4.19 -8.28
C GLY A 201 -3.48 -5.35 -8.26
N MET A 202 -4.09 -5.63 -7.10
CA MET A 202 -5.18 -6.61 -6.99
C MET A 202 -6.38 -6.19 -7.86
N ARG A 203 -6.80 -4.93 -7.76
CA ARG A 203 -7.91 -4.37 -8.56
C ARG A 203 -7.63 -4.47 -10.06
N SER A 204 -6.39 -4.21 -10.50
CA SER A 204 -6.02 -4.35 -11.91
C SER A 204 -6.21 -5.78 -12.43
N ALA A 205 -5.80 -6.79 -11.66
CA ALA A 205 -5.97 -8.20 -12.00
C ALA A 205 -7.44 -8.65 -11.90
N PHE A 206 -8.13 -8.26 -10.83
CA PHE A 206 -9.54 -8.62 -10.60
C PHE A 206 -10.47 -8.00 -11.63
N THR A 207 -10.24 -6.74 -12.03
CA THR A 207 -11.07 -6.07 -13.04
C THR A 207 -10.86 -6.73 -14.40
N ARG A 208 -9.62 -7.07 -14.79
CA ARG A 208 -9.36 -7.85 -16.00
C ARG A 208 -10.00 -9.24 -15.96
N ASN A 209 -9.94 -9.91 -14.80
CA ASN A 209 -10.55 -11.24 -14.64
C ASN A 209 -12.08 -11.21 -14.75
N LYS A 210 -12.71 -10.21 -14.14
CA LYS A 210 -14.19 -10.11 -14.03
C LYS A 210 -14.83 -9.42 -15.24
N TYR A 211 -14.13 -8.47 -15.84
CA TYR A 211 -14.59 -7.62 -16.94
C TYR A 211 -13.57 -7.59 -18.10
N PRO A 212 -13.23 -8.75 -18.70
CA PRO A 212 -12.23 -8.83 -19.78
C PRO A 212 -12.64 -8.09 -21.06
N GLU A 213 -13.93 -7.81 -21.23
CA GLU A 213 -14.49 -6.96 -22.29
C GLU A 213 -14.28 -5.46 -22.03
N THR A 214 -14.01 -5.08 -20.77
CA THR A 214 -13.71 -3.71 -20.38
C THR A 214 -12.20 -3.47 -20.35
N ILE A 215 -11.46 -4.24 -19.54
CA ILE A 215 -10.01 -4.09 -19.41
C ILE A 215 -9.33 -5.13 -20.28
N PHE A 216 -8.58 -4.68 -21.29
CA PHE A 216 -7.89 -5.52 -22.27
C PHE A 216 -6.61 -6.18 -21.74
N ALA A 217 -5.86 -5.47 -20.89
CA ALA A 217 -4.63 -5.99 -20.27
C ALA A 217 -4.40 -5.32 -18.91
N SER A 218 -3.66 -6.00 -18.02
CA SER A 218 -3.29 -5.43 -16.73
C SER A 218 -1.84 -5.64 -16.34
N TYR A 219 -1.33 -4.69 -15.57
CA TYR A 219 -0.05 -4.77 -14.86
C TYR A 219 -0.33 -4.76 -13.36
N ALA A 220 -0.24 -5.94 -12.74
CA ALA A 220 -0.44 -6.16 -11.31
C ALA A 220 0.91 -6.22 -10.58
N SER A 221 1.40 -5.07 -10.11
CA SER A 221 2.62 -5.02 -9.29
C SER A 221 2.32 -5.32 -7.82
N SER A 222 3.09 -6.24 -7.25
CA SER A 222 3.10 -6.55 -5.82
C SER A 222 1.69 -6.74 -5.25
N ALA A 223 0.85 -7.49 -5.97
CA ALA A 223 -0.59 -7.57 -5.77
C ALA A 223 -1.00 -8.73 -4.83
N PRO A 224 -1.31 -8.48 -3.55
CA PRO A 224 -1.62 -9.54 -2.58
C PRO A 224 -3.06 -10.03 -2.73
N VAL A 225 -3.36 -10.78 -3.79
CA VAL A 225 -4.71 -11.25 -4.11
C VAL A 225 -5.30 -12.28 -3.13
N GLN A 226 -4.45 -12.94 -2.34
CA GLN A 226 -4.85 -13.93 -1.35
C GLN A 226 -5.27 -13.26 -0.05
N ALA A 227 -6.58 -13.22 0.22
CA ALA A 227 -7.10 -12.81 1.52
C ALA A 227 -6.65 -13.82 2.61
N GLN A 228 -6.07 -13.33 3.70
CA GLN A 228 -5.54 -14.19 4.76
C GLN A 228 -5.51 -13.44 6.09
N ILE A 229 -6.10 -14.01 7.14
CA ILE A 229 -6.13 -13.36 8.46
C ILE A 229 -4.71 -13.22 9.01
N ASP A 230 -3.98 -14.33 9.15
CA ASP A 230 -2.63 -14.30 9.71
C ASP A 230 -1.60 -13.98 8.62
N MET A 231 -1.05 -12.77 8.65
CA MET A 231 0.04 -12.33 7.79
C MET A 231 1.35 -12.17 8.59
N SER A 232 1.59 -13.03 9.57
CA SER A 232 2.87 -13.06 10.30
C SER A 232 4.08 -13.24 9.38
N VAL A 233 3.89 -13.93 8.24
CA VAL A 233 4.90 -14.10 7.18
C VAL A 233 5.45 -12.78 6.63
N TYR A 234 4.75 -11.65 6.84
CA TYR A 234 5.27 -10.31 6.55
C TYR A 234 6.66 -10.11 7.17
N PHE A 235 6.83 -10.46 8.44
CA PHE A 235 8.08 -10.28 9.17
C PHE A 235 9.13 -11.34 8.86
N ASP A 236 8.75 -12.47 8.27
CA ASP A 236 9.72 -13.42 7.72
C ASP A 236 10.41 -12.84 6.48
N GLN A 237 9.69 -12.11 5.62
CA GLN A 237 10.31 -11.41 4.48
C GLN A 237 11.19 -10.24 4.93
N VAL A 238 10.78 -9.50 5.97
CA VAL A 238 11.64 -8.48 6.61
C VAL A 238 12.93 -9.14 7.12
N TYR A 239 12.82 -10.26 7.84
CA TYR A 239 13.97 -11.02 8.32
C TYR A 239 14.87 -11.48 7.18
N ASP A 240 14.32 -12.07 6.11
CA ASP A 240 15.09 -12.54 4.96
C ASP A 240 15.82 -11.39 4.27
N GLY A 241 15.18 -10.24 4.09
CA GLY A 241 15.79 -9.03 3.55
C GLY A 241 16.92 -8.50 4.43
N MET A 242 16.75 -8.51 5.77
CA MET A 242 17.80 -8.16 6.71
C MET A 242 19.01 -9.10 6.59
N VAL A 243 18.77 -10.42 6.59
CA VAL A 243 19.85 -11.41 6.52
C VAL A 243 20.59 -11.35 5.20
N PHE A 244 19.86 -11.22 4.08
CA PHE A 244 20.44 -11.08 2.75
C PHE A 244 21.38 -9.87 2.66
N ASN A 245 20.99 -8.75 3.29
CA ASN A 245 21.77 -7.52 3.32
C ASN A 245 22.80 -7.45 4.47
N GLY A 246 23.06 -8.56 5.18
CA GLY A 246 24.15 -8.65 6.17
C GLY A 246 23.79 -8.26 7.61
N HIS A 247 22.51 -8.10 7.93
CA HIS A 247 22.01 -7.65 9.25
C HIS A 247 21.53 -8.81 10.15
N LEU A 248 22.16 -9.99 10.04
CA LEU A 248 21.81 -11.15 10.88
C LEU A 248 22.04 -10.89 12.37
N ASN A 249 23.11 -10.17 12.73
CA ASN A 249 23.38 -9.75 14.11
C ASN A 249 22.25 -8.85 14.67
N CYS A 250 21.87 -7.82 13.92
CA CYS A 250 20.76 -6.93 14.25
C CYS A 250 19.45 -7.71 14.45
N SER A 251 19.11 -8.64 13.56
CA SER A 251 17.88 -9.44 13.73
C SER A 251 17.87 -10.27 15.03
N ARG A 252 19.03 -10.76 15.48
CA ARG A 252 19.18 -11.53 16.73
C ARG A 252 19.02 -10.63 17.95
N ASP A 253 19.58 -9.42 17.89
CA ASP A 253 19.52 -8.44 18.96
C ASP A 253 18.11 -7.82 19.07
N ILE A 254 17.43 -7.55 17.96
CA ILE A 254 15.98 -7.21 17.96
C ILE A 254 15.19 -8.28 18.70
N LYS A 255 15.39 -9.55 18.35
CA LYS A 255 14.70 -10.66 19.03
C LYS A 255 15.02 -10.70 20.52
N ALA A 256 16.28 -10.57 20.90
CA ALA A 256 16.68 -10.55 22.30
C ALA A 256 16.06 -9.36 23.06
N ALA A 257 15.93 -8.21 22.39
CA ALA A 257 15.27 -7.03 22.93
C ALA A 257 13.77 -7.26 23.14
N MET A 258 13.07 -7.83 22.15
CA MET A 258 11.65 -8.16 22.27
C MET A 258 11.40 -9.20 23.37
N GLN A 259 12.26 -10.20 23.53
CA GLN A 259 12.17 -11.16 24.64
C GLN A 259 12.32 -10.51 26.02
N TYR A 260 13.23 -9.55 26.15
CA TYR A 260 13.40 -8.79 27.38
C TYR A 260 12.17 -7.92 27.66
N VAL A 261 11.68 -7.18 26.65
CA VAL A 261 10.46 -6.38 26.74
C VAL A 261 9.27 -7.24 27.17
N ASP A 262 9.09 -8.41 26.56
CA ASP A 262 8.00 -9.34 26.88
C ASP A 262 8.05 -9.90 28.30
N ALA A 263 9.26 -10.08 28.84
CA ALA A 263 9.47 -10.51 30.22
C ALA A 263 9.06 -9.40 31.20
N GLU A 264 9.54 -8.18 31.00
CA GLU A 264 9.20 -7.02 31.86
C GLU A 264 7.69 -6.70 31.81
N LEU A 265 7.11 -6.67 30.61
CA LEU A 265 5.67 -6.43 30.41
C LEU A 265 4.79 -7.49 31.09
N GLY A 266 5.30 -8.71 31.29
CA GLY A 266 4.59 -9.83 31.89
C GLY A 266 4.88 -10.05 33.37
N GLU A 267 5.84 -9.36 33.97
CA GLU A 267 6.27 -9.61 35.35
C GLU A 267 5.28 -9.03 36.37
N ASN A 268 5.13 -7.71 36.40
CA ASN A 268 4.21 -6.99 37.27
C ASN A 268 3.98 -5.57 36.74
N ALA A 269 3.01 -4.84 37.32
CA ALA A 269 2.64 -3.50 36.85
C ALA A 269 3.79 -2.47 36.93
N SER A 270 4.67 -2.58 37.92
CA SER A 270 5.80 -1.65 38.09
C SER A 270 6.89 -1.89 37.05
N SER A 271 7.25 -3.14 36.76
CA SER A 271 8.18 -3.50 35.69
C SER A 271 7.61 -3.13 34.30
N ALA A 272 6.34 -3.43 34.05
CA ALA A 272 5.66 -3.04 32.81
C ALA A 272 5.62 -1.51 32.62
N ALA A 273 5.43 -0.74 33.69
CA ALA A 273 5.51 0.72 33.63
C ALA A 273 6.95 1.20 33.36
N ALA A 274 7.95 0.61 34.02
CA ALA A 274 9.34 0.99 33.86
C ALA A 274 9.84 0.76 32.43
N ILE A 275 9.53 -0.39 31.81
CA ILE A 275 9.94 -0.66 30.42
C ILE A 275 9.24 0.27 29.43
N LYS A 276 7.97 0.64 29.65
CA LYS A 276 7.27 1.62 28.80
C LYS A 276 7.89 3.01 28.90
N LYS A 277 8.19 3.45 30.11
CA LYS A 277 8.87 4.72 30.38
C LYS A 277 10.29 4.78 29.83
N LEU A 278 11.00 3.65 29.82
CA LEU A 278 12.34 3.58 29.22
C LEU A 278 12.33 3.99 27.74
N PHE A 279 11.28 3.64 27.00
CA PHE A 279 11.19 3.91 25.57
C PHE A 279 10.57 5.27 25.24
N PHE A 280 9.55 5.71 25.98
CA PHE A 280 8.72 6.85 25.58
C PHE A 280 8.44 7.85 26.71
N GLY A 281 9.17 7.76 27.82
CA GLY A 281 9.04 8.68 28.95
C GLY A 281 7.74 8.59 29.73
N GLU A 282 7.44 9.64 30.50
CA GLU A 282 6.24 9.73 31.33
C GLU A 282 4.94 9.70 30.50
N GLY A 283 3.90 9.03 31.02
CA GLY A 283 2.63 8.81 30.32
C GLY A 283 2.59 7.51 29.53
N ALA A 284 3.75 6.98 29.10
CA ALA A 284 3.84 5.74 28.35
C ALA A 284 3.27 4.53 29.11
N GLU A 285 3.37 4.52 30.44
CA GLU A 285 2.87 3.46 31.32
C GLU A 285 1.35 3.25 31.24
N THR A 286 0.61 4.24 30.74
CA THR A 286 -0.86 4.20 30.61
C THR A 286 -1.32 3.36 29.41
N ASN A 287 -0.43 3.11 28.44
CA ASN A 287 -0.73 2.30 27.27
C ASN A 287 -0.81 0.82 27.65
N ASN A 288 -1.70 0.05 27.02
CA ASN A 288 -1.67 -1.39 27.17
C ASN A 288 -0.46 -2.00 26.46
N ASN A 289 -0.16 -3.27 26.74
CA ASN A 289 1.05 -3.93 26.21
C ASN A 289 1.02 -4.07 24.67
N GLY A 290 -0.17 -4.24 24.08
CA GLY A 290 -0.32 -4.33 22.62
C GLY A 290 -0.05 -2.99 21.94
N ASP A 291 -0.63 -1.90 22.45
CA ASP A 291 -0.43 -0.55 21.91
C ASP A 291 1.03 -0.10 22.03
N PHE A 292 1.66 -0.35 23.18
CA PHE A 292 3.08 -0.07 23.38
C PHE A 292 3.98 -0.86 22.41
N THR A 293 3.76 -2.15 22.27
CA THR A 293 4.62 -2.99 21.41
C THR A 293 4.32 -2.81 19.92
N ALA A 294 3.14 -2.29 19.55
CA ALA A 294 2.86 -1.84 18.19
C ALA A 294 3.70 -0.62 17.81
N ALA A 295 3.93 0.30 18.77
CA ALA A 295 4.84 1.42 18.53
C ALA A 295 6.30 0.97 18.33
N LEU A 296 6.73 -0.09 19.03
CA LEU A 296 8.04 -0.72 18.81
C LEU A 296 8.20 -1.28 17.39
N ALA A 297 7.14 -1.81 16.78
CA ALA A 297 7.16 -2.29 15.41
C ALA A 297 7.38 -1.17 14.36
N GLY A 298 7.28 0.10 14.77
CA GLY A 298 7.54 1.27 13.91
C GLY A 298 8.92 1.27 13.25
N VAL A 299 9.93 0.59 13.83
CA VAL A 299 11.28 0.45 13.26
C VAL A 299 11.30 -0.23 11.89
N PHE A 300 10.27 -1.00 11.55
CA PHE A 300 10.13 -1.67 10.26
C PHE A 300 9.37 -0.82 9.23
N GLY A 301 8.88 0.37 9.61
CA GLY A 301 7.94 1.17 8.81
C GLY A 301 8.45 1.61 7.44
N TYR A 302 9.76 1.72 7.26
CA TYR A 302 10.40 2.10 6.00
C TYR A 302 10.66 0.90 5.08
N PHE A 303 10.69 -0.32 5.63
CA PHE A 303 11.13 -1.51 4.91
C PHE A 303 10.33 -1.77 3.65
N GLN A 304 9.01 -1.63 3.72
CA GLN A 304 8.14 -1.83 2.56
C GLN A 304 8.53 -0.95 1.36
N SER A 305 8.85 0.32 1.60
CA SER A 305 9.12 1.30 0.54
C SER A 305 10.60 1.43 0.16
N TYR A 306 11.52 1.11 1.07
CA TYR A 306 12.97 1.36 0.89
C TYR A 306 13.89 0.18 1.23
N GLY A 307 13.35 -0.96 1.67
CA GLY A 307 14.17 -2.05 2.21
C GLY A 307 14.97 -1.61 3.43
N LEU A 308 16.29 -1.79 3.40
CA LEU A 308 17.16 -1.31 4.46
C LEU A 308 17.61 0.15 4.30
N ALA A 309 17.32 0.77 3.15
CA ALA A 309 17.62 2.17 2.90
C ALA A 309 16.47 3.07 3.40
N GLY A 310 16.53 4.37 3.06
CA GLY A 310 15.50 5.34 3.43
C GLY A 310 15.92 6.32 4.53
N GLY A 311 17.20 6.70 4.57
CA GLY A 311 17.67 7.78 5.43
C GLY A 311 17.78 7.40 6.90
N GLU A 312 17.66 8.39 7.78
CA GLU A 312 17.82 8.20 9.23
C GLU A 312 16.74 7.29 9.81
N GLY A 313 15.52 7.33 9.26
CA GLY A 313 14.37 6.49 9.68
C GLY A 313 14.43 5.03 9.25
N SER A 314 15.44 4.64 8.48
CA SER A 314 15.52 3.31 7.87
C SER A 314 15.84 2.20 8.86
N LEU A 315 15.43 0.97 8.49
CA LEU A 315 15.81 -0.23 9.24
C LEU A 315 17.32 -0.45 9.26
N GLY A 316 18.04 -0.05 8.19
CA GLY A 316 19.50 -0.08 8.14
C GLY A 316 20.14 0.86 9.16
N ALA A 317 19.67 2.11 9.24
CA ALA A 317 20.15 3.09 10.23
C ALA A 317 19.85 2.66 11.67
N PHE A 318 18.66 2.07 11.91
CA PHE A 318 18.35 1.47 13.20
C PHE A 318 19.33 0.34 13.56
N CYS A 319 19.62 -0.56 12.60
CA CYS A 319 20.58 -1.64 12.83
C CYS A 319 22.01 -1.12 13.07
N GLU A 320 22.44 -0.06 12.38
CA GLU A 320 23.74 0.57 12.64
C GLU A 320 23.83 1.08 14.08
N HIS A 321 22.77 1.73 14.58
CA HIS A 321 22.69 2.20 15.96
C HIS A 321 22.62 1.08 17.01
N LEU A 322 21.90 0.00 16.70
CA LEU A 322 21.75 -1.14 17.61
C LEU A 322 23.07 -1.92 17.75
N GLU A 323 23.79 -2.06 16.63
CA GLU A 323 24.99 -2.90 16.51
C GLU A 323 26.31 -2.11 16.67
N THR A 324 26.25 -0.81 16.94
CA THR A 324 27.44 0.03 17.22
C THR A 324 27.39 0.58 18.63
N ASP A 325 28.43 0.32 19.41
CA ASP A 325 28.58 0.90 20.74
C ASP A 325 29.07 2.34 20.66
N ASN A 326 28.25 3.31 21.08
CA ASN A 326 28.57 4.75 20.92
C ASN A 326 29.78 5.22 21.76
N GLU A 327 30.17 4.51 22.82
CA GLU A 327 31.29 4.93 23.68
C GLU A 327 32.63 4.40 23.18
N THR A 328 32.63 3.14 22.74
CA THR A 328 33.83 2.41 22.32
C THR A 328 34.01 2.35 20.80
N LEU A 329 32.95 2.71 20.05
CA LEU A 329 32.83 2.55 18.59
C LEU A 329 33.04 1.10 18.14
N THR A 330 32.78 0.15 19.03
CA THR A 330 32.87 -1.28 18.73
C THR A 330 31.63 -1.71 17.96
N ILE A 331 31.83 -2.43 16.86
CA ILE A 331 30.75 -3.04 16.08
C ILE A 331 30.50 -4.46 16.61
N ALA A 332 29.23 -4.83 16.79
CA ALA A 332 28.84 -6.15 17.22
C ALA A 332 29.31 -7.24 16.23
N GLY A 333 29.72 -8.39 16.77
CA GLY A 333 30.02 -9.55 15.94
C GLY A 333 28.77 -10.19 15.35
N SER A 334 28.94 -11.24 14.54
CA SER A 334 27.83 -11.95 13.86
C SER A 334 26.72 -12.51 14.78
N ARG A 335 26.94 -12.57 16.10
CA ARG A 335 25.96 -13.01 17.09
C ARG A 335 25.18 -11.86 17.76
N GLY A 336 25.45 -10.61 17.41
CA GLY A 336 24.90 -9.44 18.11
C GLY A 336 25.59 -9.18 19.45
N PHE A 337 25.21 -8.12 20.14
CA PHE A 337 25.65 -7.78 21.49
C PHE A 337 24.95 -8.60 22.58
N ALA A 338 23.71 -9.05 22.38
CA ALA A 338 22.93 -9.69 23.44
C ALA A 338 23.67 -10.86 24.14
N PRO A 339 24.36 -11.78 23.42
CA PRO A 339 25.09 -12.88 24.07
C PRO A 339 26.31 -12.46 24.90
N TYR A 340 26.83 -11.25 24.70
CA TYR A 340 28.06 -10.77 25.35
C TYR A 340 27.80 -9.68 26.40
N ARG A 341 26.80 -8.83 26.18
CA ARG A 341 26.45 -7.69 27.05
C ARG A 341 25.08 -7.82 27.71
N GLY A 342 24.31 -8.85 27.34
CA GLY A 342 22.97 -9.12 27.87
C GLY A 342 21.86 -8.40 27.10
N SER A 343 20.64 -8.94 27.15
CA SER A 343 19.48 -8.36 26.47
C SER A 343 19.07 -6.99 27.02
N GLU A 344 19.31 -6.72 28.30
CA GLU A 344 19.05 -5.40 28.91
C GLU A 344 19.88 -4.30 28.24
N TYR A 345 21.15 -4.58 27.90
CA TYR A 345 22.00 -3.64 27.17
C TYR A 345 21.41 -3.31 25.79
N VAL A 346 20.96 -4.34 25.06
CA VAL A 346 20.37 -4.19 23.73
C VAL A 346 19.05 -3.43 23.77
N VAL A 347 18.19 -3.70 24.76
CA VAL A 347 16.93 -2.93 24.95
C VAL A 347 17.20 -1.45 25.21
N LYS A 348 18.18 -1.13 26.07
CA LYS A 348 18.56 0.27 26.32
C LYS A 348 19.10 0.93 25.05
N ARG A 349 19.86 0.19 24.23
CA ARG A 349 20.31 0.67 22.91
C ARG A 349 19.14 0.96 21.99
N PHE A 350 18.18 0.03 21.84
CA PHE A 350 16.96 0.27 21.07
C PHE A 350 16.25 1.54 21.56
N ALA A 351 15.92 1.64 22.85
CA ALA A 351 15.23 2.81 23.41
C ALA A 351 15.99 4.13 23.16
N SER A 352 17.32 4.10 23.10
CA SER A 352 18.16 5.28 22.85
C SER A 352 18.34 5.67 21.38
N TRP A 353 17.64 5.04 20.43
CA TRP A 353 17.75 5.42 19.02
C TRP A 353 17.25 6.86 18.82
N PRO A 354 18.10 7.82 18.38
CA PRO A 354 17.82 9.25 18.58
C PRO A 354 16.52 9.76 17.98
N ILE A 355 16.09 9.19 16.86
CA ILE A 355 14.88 9.62 16.14
C ILE A 355 13.64 8.80 16.51
N PHE A 356 13.77 7.80 17.40
CA PHE A 356 12.71 6.82 17.57
C PHE A 356 11.43 7.42 18.15
N VAL A 357 11.57 8.25 19.19
CA VAL A 357 10.45 8.97 19.80
C VAL A 357 9.82 9.96 18.82
N GLU A 358 10.63 10.63 17.99
CA GLU A 358 10.15 11.52 16.91
C GLU A 358 9.26 10.73 15.92
N LEU A 359 9.74 9.57 15.45
CA LEU A 359 8.96 8.71 14.55
C LEU A 359 7.67 8.21 15.18
N VAL A 360 7.68 7.86 16.48
CA VAL A 360 6.47 7.43 17.19
C VAL A 360 5.49 8.58 17.37
N ASN A 361 5.97 9.76 17.77
CA ASN A 361 5.15 10.97 17.90
C ASN A 361 4.47 11.32 16.58
N PHE A 362 5.21 11.25 15.48
CA PHE A 362 4.66 11.45 14.14
C PHE A 362 3.62 10.39 13.77
N ASN A 363 3.92 9.11 13.99
CA ASN A 363 3.07 7.98 13.59
C ASN A 363 1.82 7.78 14.46
N TYR A 364 1.73 8.41 15.63
CA TYR A 364 0.60 8.29 16.54
C TYR A 364 -0.09 9.63 16.83
N ASN A 365 0.40 10.73 16.24
CA ASN A 365 0.01 12.09 16.59
C ASN A 365 -0.01 12.28 18.11
N THR A 366 1.15 12.03 18.71
CA THR A 366 1.35 12.10 20.15
C THR A 366 2.60 12.93 20.44
N ASN A 367 2.84 13.26 21.70
CA ASN A 367 3.96 14.08 22.16
C ASN A 367 4.67 13.39 23.33
N CYS A 368 5.05 12.12 23.14
CA CYS A 368 5.86 11.36 24.10
C CYS A 368 7.19 12.11 24.31
N GLU A 369 7.69 12.08 25.54
CA GLU A 369 8.84 12.88 26.02
C GLU A 369 8.71 14.41 25.87
N GLN A 370 7.55 14.92 25.45
CA GLN A 370 7.31 16.35 25.22
C GLN A 370 8.36 16.98 24.29
N LEU A 371 8.64 16.32 23.16
CA LEU A 371 9.59 16.82 22.16
C LEU A 371 9.12 18.13 21.50
N ASP A 372 7.80 18.33 21.41
CA ASP A 372 7.21 19.63 21.11
C ASP A 372 6.91 20.36 22.43
N GLU A 373 7.69 21.40 22.72
CA GLU A 373 7.57 22.18 23.96
C GLU A 373 6.29 23.02 24.00
N ASP A 374 5.67 23.31 22.84
CA ASP A 374 4.47 24.14 22.74
C ASP A 374 3.17 23.35 23.01
N GLU A 375 3.24 22.01 22.92
CA GLU A 375 2.12 21.09 23.16
C GLU A 375 2.27 20.36 24.51
N PRO A 376 1.16 19.97 25.17
CA PRO A 376 1.25 19.23 26.42
C PRO A 376 1.85 17.83 26.20
N LEU A 377 2.51 17.30 27.23
CA LEU A 377 2.91 15.89 27.28
C LEU A 377 1.69 15.00 27.04
N SER A 378 1.77 14.16 26.01
CA SER A 378 0.76 13.16 25.68
C SER A 378 1.50 11.97 25.10
N CYS A 379 1.34 10.79 25.70
CA CYS A 379 1.94 9.58 25.15
C CYS A 379 0.86 8.50 25.03
N VAL A 380 -0.06 8.73 24.10
CA VAL A 380 -1.22 7.87 23.84
C VAL A 380 -1.00 7.14 22.53
N LEU A 381 -0.75 5.84 22.62
CA LEU A 381 -0.38 4.97 21.50
C LEU A 381 -1.57 4.19 20.94
N ASN A 382 -2.79 4.65 21.21
CA ASN A 382 -4.01 3.96 20.82
C ASN A 382 -5.15 4.85 20.29
N PRO A 383 -4.89 6.02 19.67
CA PRO A 383 -5.96 6.82 19.12
C PRO A 383 -6.68 6.04 18.01
N LYS A 384 -7.99 6.31 17.85
CA LYS A 384 -8.66 5.96 16.60
C LYS A 384 -8.08 6.82 15.48
N SER A 385 -8.00 6.28 14.28
CA SER A 385 -7.67 7.11 13.13
C SER A 385 -8.75 8.18 12.93
N ILE A 386 -8.35 9.37 12.53
CA ILE A 386 -9.27 10.42 12.02
C ILE A 386 -9.08 10.67 10.52
N ASP A 387 -8.05 10.07 9.91
CA ASP A 387 -7.76 10.15 8.48
C ASP A 387 -8.74 9.25 7.71
N ALA A 388 -9.45 9.83 6.75
CA ALA A 388 -10.50 9.15 6.00
C ALA A 388 -9.98 7.90 5.28
N ASP A 389 -8.87 8.01 4.56
CA ASP A 389 -8.25 6.91 3.82
C ASP A 389 -7.88 5.75 4.77
N THR A 390 -7.26 6.07 5.92
CA THR A 390 -6.89 5.11 6.96
C THR A 390 -8.13 4.41 7.54
N ILE A 391 -9.22 5.14 7.78
CA ILE A 391 -10.49 4.56 8.25
C ILE A 391 -11.06 3.61 7.19
N SER A 392 -11.13 4.04 5.92
CA SER A 392 -11.62 3.24 4.79
C SER A 392 -10.83 1.94 4.62
N TRP A 393 -9.50 2.01 4.64
CA TRP A 393 -8.66 0.81 4.54
C TRP A 393 -8.87 -0.12 5.75
N THR A 394 -8.98 0.45 6.95
CA THR A 394 -9.29 -0.33 8.17
C THR A 394 -10.60 -1.09 8.03
N TRP A 395 -11.63 -0.48 7.44
CA TRP A 395 -12.87 -1.18 7.17
C TRP A 395 -12.65 -2.38 6.23
N GLN A 396 -11.97 -2.19 5.10
CA GLN A 396 -11.77 -3.25 4.10
C GLN A 396 -10.99 -4.45 4.65
N PHE A 397 -9.88 -4.22 5.34
CA PHE A 397 -9.06 -5.33 5.84
C PHE A 397 -9.70 -6.02 7.06
N CYS A 398 -10.48 -5.29 7.87
CA CYS A 398 -11.23 -5.86 8.99
C CYS A 398 -12.51 -6.61 8.56
N THR A 399 -12.98 -6.44 7.31
CA THR A 399 -14.21 -7.08 6.80
C THR A 399 -13.94 -8.17 5.77
N GLU A 400 -13.12 -7.91 4.75
CA GLU A 400 -12.90 -8.80 3.61
C GLU A 400 -11.51 -9.45 3.64
N TRP A 401 -10.45 -8.65 3.68
CA TRP A 401 -9.13 -9.12 3.26
C TRP A 401 -8.31 -9.84 4.34
N GLY A 402 -8.46 -9.47 5.61
CA GLY A 402 -7.52 -9.89 6.64
C GLY A 402 -6.27 -9.03 6.63
N TYR A 403 -5.10 -9.64 6.48
CA TYR A 403 -3.78 -9.01 6.52
C TYR A 403 -3.33 -8.57 7.90
N PHE A 404 -3.65 -9.35 8.92
CA PHE A 404 -3.18 -9.07 10.27
C PHE A 404 -1.70 -9.40 10.37
N GLN A 405 -0.87 -8.35 10.33
CA GLN A 405 0.57 -8.41 10.52
C GLN A 405 0.87 -8.67 12.00
N SER A 406 0.85 -9.95 12.37
CA SER A 406 1.12 -10.42 13.73
C SER A 406 2.55 -10.94 13.86
N ASN A 407 2.96 -11.28 15.08
CA ASN A 407 4.31 -11.79 15.35
C ASN A 407 4.59 -13.10 14.58
N ASN A 408 5.73 -13.16 13.88
CA ASN A 408 6.28 -14.36 13.26
C ASN A 408 6.93 -15.30 14.30
N ILE A 409 6.10 -15.79 15.23
CA ILE A 409 6.52 -16.63 16.36
C ILE A 409 7.46 -17.74 15.89
N GLY A 410 8.68 -17.76 16.45
CA GLY A 410 9.65 -18.79 16.09
C GLY A 410 11.10 -18.37 16.26
N PRO A 411 12.04 -19.07 15.58
CA PRO A 411 13.46 -18.76 15.65
C PRO A 411 13.79 -17.36 15.13
N HIS A 412 12.97 -16.79 14.23
CA HIS A 412 13.21 -15.51 13.56
C HIS A 412 12.23 -14.40 13.99
N SER A 413 11.53 -14.58 15.12
CA SER A 413 10.58 -13.61 15.66
C SER A 413 11.21 -12.21 15.76
N LEU A 414 10.59 -11.24 15.08
CA LEU A 414 10.98 -9.82 15.09
C LEU A 414 10.08 -8.96 15.98
N LEU A 415 8.88 -9.45 16.32
CA LEU A 415 7.92 -8.72 17.14
C LEU A 415 7.77 -9.29 18.55
N SER A 416 7.18 -8.47 19.43
CA SER A 416 6.71 -8.90 20.75
C SER A 416 5.57 -9.93 20.63
N ARG A 417 5.45 -10.83 21.62
CA ARG A 417 4.30 -11.74 21.75
C ARG A 417 2.95 -11.04 21.93
N TYR A 418 2.92 -9.76 22.29
CA TYR A 418 1.70 -8.96 22.42
C TYR A 418 1.17 -8.47 21.07
N GLN A 419 1.94 -8.60 19.97
CA GLN A 419 1.48 -8.39 18.61
C GLN A 419 0.81 -9.66 18.07
N SER A 420 -0.36 -9.99 18.64
CA SER A 420 -1.12 -11.19 18.28
C SER A 420 -2.28 -10.89 17.33
N LEU A 421 -2.85 -11.93 16.72
CA LEU A 421 -4.06 -11.79 15.90
C LEU A 421 -5.24 -11.18 16.68
N GLU A 422 -5.36 -11.51 17.97
CA GLU A 422 -6.37 -10.94 18.86
C GLU A 422 -6.16 -9.44 19.07
N TYR A 423 -4.90 -8.98 19.17
CA TYR A 423 -4.60 -7.56 19.28
C TYR A 423 -4.96 -6.81 17.99
N VAL A 424 -4.62 -7.35 16.82
CA VAL A 424 -5.01 -6.71 15.55
C VAL A 424 -6.54 -6.69 15.41
N GLN A 425 -7.25 -7.78 15.73
CA GLN A 425 -8.72 -7.79 15.77
C GLN A 425 -9.28 -6.77 16.78
N TYR A 426 -8.61 -6.59 17.93
CA TYR A 426 -8.98 -5.57 18.91
C TYR A 426 -8.88 -4.15 18.31
N THR A 427 -7.87 -3.87 17.46
CA THR A 427 -7.79 -2.57 16.77
C THR A 427 -8.94 -2.34 15.79
N CYS A 428 -9.40 -3.38 15.06
CA CYS A 428 -10.61 -3.33 14.23
C CYS A 428 -11.84 -2.94 15.06
N ASN A 429 -12.04 -3.65 16.18
CA ASN A 429 -13.17 -3.42 17.07
C ASN A 429 -13.13 -2.04 17.72
N ARG A 430 -11.91 -1.55 18.03
CA ARG A 430 -11.68 -0.22 18.59
C ARG A 430 -12.06 0.87 17.58
N GLN A 431 -11.71 0.71 16.31
CA GLN A 431 -12.03 1.68 15.27
C GLN A 431 -13.56 1.76 15.07
N PHE A 432 -14.25 0.62 14.96
CA PHE A 432 -15.68 0.54 14.61
C PHE A 432 -16.59 -0.08 15.70
N PRO A 433 -16.69 0.52 16.91
CA PRO A 433 -17.43 -0.09 18.01
C PRO A 433 -18.94 -0.17 17.74
N GLU A 434 -19.53 0.80 17.02
CA GLU A 434 -20.95 0.76 16.66
C GLU A 434 -21.24 -0.34 15.63
N ALA A 435 -20.35 -0.54 14.64
CA ALA A 435 -20.49 -1.62 13.67
C ALA A 435 -20.43 -3.01 14.35
N VAL A 436 -19.59 -3.17 15.37
CA VAL A 436 -19.56 -4.38 16.21
C VAL A 436 -20.89 -4.59 16.94
N LYS A 437 -21.43 -3.55 17.59
CA LYS A 437 -22.73 -3.64 18.31
C LYS A 437 -23.88 -4.00 17.39
N MET A 438 -23.85 -3.51 16.14
CA MET A 438 -24.88 -3.74 15.13
C MET A 438 -24.71 -5.06 14.37
N GLY A 439 -23.58 -5.76 14.56
CA GLY A 439 -23.26 -6.98 13.83
C GLY A 439 -22.87 -6.77 12.37
N LEU A 440 -22.48 -5.55 11.99
CA LEU A 440 -22.03 -5.18 10.65
C LEU A 440 -20.53 -5.40 10.44
N LEU A 441 -19.73 -5.29 11.52
CA LEU A 441 -18.34 -5.72 11.49
C LEU A 441 -18.26 -7.20 11.86
N PRO A 442 -17.69 -8.09 11.02
CA PRO A 442 -17.60 -9.49 11.34
C PRO A 442 -16.61 -9.72 12.49
N LYS A 443 -16.80 -10.82 13.23
CA LYS A 443 -15.89 -11.19 14.34
C LYS A 443 -14.45 -11.41 13.88
N HIS A 444 -14.30 -11.90 12.65
CA HIS A 444 -13.04 -12.04 11.92
C HIS A 444 -13.30 -11.71 10.44
N PRO A 445 -12.30 -11.18 9.71
CA PRO A 445 -12.41 -10.91 8.28
C PRO A 445 -12.85 -12.16 7.50
N LEU A 446 -13.70 -11.98 6.49
CA LEU A 446 -14.37 -13.05 5.74
C LEU A 446 -13.51 -13.65 4.63
N VAL A 447 -12.23 -13.92 4.93
CA VAL A 447 -11.20 -14.26 3.94
C VAL A 447 -11.53 -15.45 3.05
N GLN A 448 -12.27 -16.45 3.55
CA GLN A 448 -12.69 -17.60 2.73
C GLN A 448 -13.72 -17.19 1.67
N ALA A 449 -14.70 -16.36 2.03
CA ALA A 449 -15.69 -15.86 1.08
C ALA A 449 -15.01 -14.96 0.03
N THR A 450 -14.10 -14.09 0.47
CA THR A 450 -13.30 -13.23 -0.41
C THR A 450 -12.47 -14.05 -1.41
N ASN A 451 -11.73 -15.06 -0.96
CA ASN A 451 -10.93 -15.88 -1.87
C ASN A 451 -11.78 -16.74 -2.83
N ASN A 452 -12.94 -17.23 -2.38
CA ASN A 452 -13.86 -17.96 -3.26
C ASN A 452 -14.36 -17.06 -4.41
N GLN A 453 -14.50 -15.76 -4.14
CA GLN A 453 -14.91 -14.78 -5.13
C GLN A 453 -13.76 -14.35 -6.05
N THR A 454 -12.57 -14.15 -5.51
CA THR A 454 -11.43 -13.55 -6.25
C THR A 454 -10.52 -14.59 -6.89
N GLY A 455 -10.59 -15.85 -6.45
CA GLY A 455 -9.67 -16.93 -6.85
C GLY A 455 -8.40 -17.02 -6.00
N GLY A 456 -8.12 -16.03 -5.14
CA GLY A 456 -6.92 -15.99 -4.30
C GLY A 456 -5.64 -16.23 -5.11
N TRP A 457 -4.71 -17.03 -4.56
CA TRP A 457 -3.47 -17.42 -5.26
C TRP A 457 -3.67 -18.13 -6.61
N SER A 458 -4.82 -18.75 -6.84
CA SER A 458 -5.10 -19.53 -8.06
C SER A 458 -5.62 -18.68 -9.23
N ILE A 459 -5.81 -17.37 -9.05
CA ILE A 459 -6.26 -16.50 -10.14
C ILE A 459 -5.27 -16.52 -11.32
N ARG A 460 -5.76 -16.76 -12.55
CA ARG A 460 -4.95 -16.82 -13.80
C ARG A 460 -5.61 -16.05 -14.95
N PRO A 461 -5.87 -14.74 -14.77
CA PRO A 461 -6.51 -13.96 -15.83
C PRO A 461 -5.56 -13.84 -17.03
N SER A 462 -6.11 -13.97 -18.24
CA SER A 462 -5.35 -13.69 -19.47
C SER A 462 -4.92 -12.22 -19.55
N ASN A 463 -3.84 -11.95 -20.28
CA ASN A 463 -3.28 -10.60 -20.48
C ASN A 463 -2.93 -9.85 -19.18
N VAL A 464 -2.50 -10.57 -18.14
CA VAL A 464 -2.03 -9.97 -16.89
C VAL A 464 -0.55 -10.28 -16.68
N TYR A 465 0.22 -9.22 -16.49
CA TYR A 465 1.62 -9.31 -16.05
C TYR A 465 1.70 -9.13 -14.53
N TRP A 466 2.34 -10.08 -13.87
CA TRP A 466 2.55 -10.07 -12.42
C TRP A 466 4.00 -9.69 -12.10
N SER A 467 4.22 -8.71 -11.23
CA SER A 467 5.55 -8.42 -10.70
C SER A 467 5.55 -8.37 -9.18
N GLY A 468 6.71 -8.53 -8.56
CA GLY A 468 6.86 -8.41 -7.11
C GLY A 468 8.32 -8.38 -6.70
N GLY A 469 8.61 -7.81 -5.53
CA GLY A 469 9.96 -7.77 -4.98
C GLY A 469 10.35 -9.09 -4.31
N GLN A 470 11.61 -9.50 -4.43
CA GLN A 470 12.13 -10.69 -3.75
C GLN A 470 11.84 -10.70 -2.24
N PHE A 471 12.00 -9.54 -1.59
CA PHE A 471 11.79 -9.35 -0.16
C PHE A 471 10.53 -8.55 0.15
N ASP A 472 9.67 -8.34 -0.85
CA ASP A 472 8.38 -7.71 -0.64
C ASP A 472 7.52 -8.58 0.30
N PRO A 473 7.16 -8.08 1.50
CA PRO A 473 6.31 -8.82 2.41
C PRO A 473 4.93 -9.18 1.83
N TRP A 474 4.44 -8.41 0.85
CA TRP A 474 3.14 -8.65 0.21
C TRP A 474 3.20 -9.66 -0.94
N ARG A 475 4.39 -9.92 -1.50
CA ARG A 475 4.58 -10.96 -2.53
C ARG A 475 4.06 -12.31 -2.03
N THR A 476 4.16 -12.59 -0.74
CA THR A 476 3.75 -13.86 -0.14
C THR A 476 2.24 -14.12 -0.20
N LEU A 477 1.44 -13.09 -0.45
CA LEU A 477 -0.01 -13.18 -0.66
C LEU A 477 -0.40 -12.94 -2.13
N SER A 478 0.58 -12.85 -3.04
CA SER A 478 0.37 -12.73 -4.48
C SER A 478 0.53 -14.09 -5.17
N PRO A 479 0.16 -14.26 -6.45
CA PRO A 479 0.48 -15.49 -7.20
C PRO A 479 1.99 -15.76 -7.34
N LEU A 480 2.85 -14.78 -7.02
CA LEU A 480 4.31 -14.90 -6.96
C LEU A 480 4.82 -15.43 -5.60
N ALA A 481 3.92 -15.85 -4.72
CA ALA A 481 4.25 -16.46 -3.44
C ALA A 481 5.10 -17.73 -3.63
N THR A 482 6.10 -17.89 -2.78
CA THR A 482 7.03 -19.04 -2.77
C THR A 482 7.09 -19.73 -1.41
N GLU A 483 6.26 -19.27 -0.48
CA GLU A 483 6.23 -19.69 0.90
C GLU A 483 5.58 -21.07 0.98
N LYS A 484 5.92 -21.85 2.01
CA LYS A 484 5.42 -23.23 2.14
C LYS A 484 3.90 -23.32 2.27
N THR A 485 3.25 -22.23 2.66
CA THR A 485 1.80 -22.12 2.80
C THR A 485 1.09 -21.78 1.49
N ALA A 486 1.82 -21.30 0.48
CA ALA A 486 1.28 -20.96 -0.84
C ALA A 486 1.23 -22.18 -1.77
N PRO A 487 0.53 -22.12 -2.92
CA PRO A 487 0.55 -23.18 -3.91
C PRO A 487 1.98 -23.54 -4.34
N GLN A 488 2.28 -24.82 -4.31
CA GLN A 488 3.60 -25.33 -4.71
C GLN A 488 3.61 -25.67 -6.20
N ASN A 489 4.80 -25.67 -6.81
CA ASN A 489 5.02 -25.97 -8.24
C ASN A 489 4.50 -24.91 -9.22
N VAL A 490 4.28 -23.66 -8.80
CA VAL A 490 4.05 -22.56 -9.74
C VAL A 490 5.37 -22.16 -10.39
N HIS A 491 5.42 -22.24 -11.71
CA HIS A 491 6.55 -21.85 -12.54
C HIS A 491 6.37 -20.43 -13.06
N PHE A 492 7.27 -19.53 -12.67
CA PHE A 492 7.31 -18.16 -13.19
C PHE A 492 7.98 -18.13 -14.56
N THR A 493 7.30 -17.57 -15.55
CA THR A 493 7.83 -17.40 -16.91
C THR A 493 7.79 -15.95 -17.34
N THR A 494 8.76 -15.57 -18.17
CA THR A 494 8.79 -14.29 -18.89
C THR A 494 8.52 -14.48 -20.38
N GLU A 495 8.20 -15.71 -20.81
CA GLU A 495 7.64 -15.98 -22.14
C GLU A 495 6.22 -15.43 -22.20
N ILE A 496 5.94 -14.62 -23.21
CA ILE A 496 4.68 -13.87 -23.35
C ILE A 496 3.55 -14.86 -23.71
N PRO A 497 2.50 -14.99 -22.89
CA PRO A 497 1.33 -15.78 -23.22
C PRO A 497 0.63 -15.26 -24.47
N LYS A 498 -0.06 -16.15 -25.20
CA LYS A 498 -0.93 -15.73 -26.29
C LYS A 498 -2.03 -14.79 -25.76
N CYS A 499 -2.38 -13.77 -26.56
CA CYS A 499 -3.43 -12.84 -26.19
C CYS A 499 -4.76 -13.56 -25.92
N ASN A 500 -5.45 -13.15 -24.86
CA ASN A 500 -6.73 -13.68 -24.39
C ASN A 500 -6.70 -15.19 -24.08
N VAL A 501 -5.52 -15.74 -23.79
CA VAL A 501 -5.35 -17.13 -23.36
C VAL A 501 -4.80 -17.14 -21.94
N GLU A 502 -5.52 -17.81 -21.05
CA GLU A 502 -5.06 -18.06 -19.68
C GLU A 502 -3.86 -19.01 -19.68
N THR A 503 -2.95 -18.82 -18.74
CA THR A 503 -1.85 -19.77 -18.53
C THR A 503 -2.36 -21.03 -17.83
N ALA A 504 -1.59 -22.11 -17.89
CA ALA A 504 -1.84 -23.28 -17.04
C ALA A 504 -1.76 -22.87 -15.55
N GLU A 505 -2.46 -23.61 -14.67
CA GLU A 505 -2.49 -23.32 -13.24
C GLU A 505 -1.09 -23.24 -12.60
N GLU A 506 -0.20 -24.12 -13.04
CA GLU A 506 1.20 -24.22 -12.62
C GLU A 506 2.14 -23.23 -13.35
N THR A 507 1.63 -22.32 -14.18
CA THR A 507 2.43 -21.33 -14.92
C THR A 507 1.92 -19.93 -14.65
N LEU A 508 2.82 -19.00 -14.32
CA LEU A 508 2.50 -17.59 -14.11
C LEU A 508 3.41 -16.72 -14.95
N PHE A 509 2.82 -15.89 -15.80
CA PHE A 509 3.56 -14.86 -16.53
C PHE A 509 3.90 -13.70 -15.59
N GLY A 510 5.16 -13.63 -15.17
CA GLY A 510 5.57 -12.65 -14.19
C GLY A 510 7.04 -12.68 -13.82
N TYR A 511 7.45 -11.72 -12.99
CA TYR A 511 8.85 -11.51 -12.63
C TYR A 511 9.00 -11.13 -11.16
N ILE A 512 9.86 -11.88 -10.45
CA ILE A 512 10.30 -11.52 -9.10
C ILE A 512 11.60 -10.71 -9.24
N MET A 513 11.55 -9.44 -8.82
CA MET A 513 12.68 -8.52 -8.88
C MET A 513 13.70 -8.86 -7.78
N PRO A 514 14.97 -9.16 -8.12
CA PRO A 514 15.99 -9.42 -7.12
C PRO A 514 16.28 -8.20 -6.25
N ASN A 515 16.49 -8.44 -4.95
CA ASN A 515 16.79 -7.42 -3.94
C ASN A 515 15.88 -6.19 -4.01
N ALA A 516 14.58 -6.46 -4.01
CA ALA A 516 13.54 -5.46 -4.15
C ALA A 516 12.42 -5.73 -3.14
N GLU A 517 11.80 -4.66 -2.70
CA GLU A 517 10.63 -4.67 -1.83
C GLU A 517 9.39 -4.26 -2.64
N HIS A 518 8.45 -3.54 -2.01
CA HIS A 518 7.11 -3.39 -2.53
C HIS A 518 7.02 -2.36 -3.67
N CYS A 519 6.49 -2.78 -4.83
CA CYS A 519 6.30 -1.93 -6.02
C CYS A 519 7.57 -1.22 -6.52
N PHE A 520 8.75 -1.83 -6.35
CA PHE A 520 10.04 -1.23 -6.77
C PHE A 520 10.17 -1.03 -8.29
N ASP A 521 9.30 -1.64 -9.08
CA ASP A 521 9.16 -1.38 -10.50
C ASP A 521 8.45 -0.08 -10.85
N PHE A 522 7.89 0.66 -9.88
CA PHE A 522 7.44 2.03 -10.10
C PHE A 522 8.57 3.04 -9.93
N ASN A 523 9.65 2.65 -9.24
CA ASN A 523 10.85 3.48 -9.14
C ASN A 523 11.65 3.44 -10.46
N MET A 524 11.78 4.61 -11.09
CA MET A 524 12.48 4.75 -12.37
C MET A 524 14.00 4.61 -12.27
N LYS A 525 14.58 4.77 -11.06
CA LYS A 525 16.02 4.65 -10.79
C LYS A 525 16.46 3.23 -10.43
N PHE A 526 15.52 2.31 -10.19
CA PHE A 526 15.83 0.93 -9.81
C PHE A 526 15.98 0.00 -11.03
N ALA A 527 17.18 -0.55 -11.23
CA ALA A 527 17.53 -1.30 -12.44
C ALA A 527 16.72 -2.61 -12.65
N PRO A 528 16.49 -3.45 -11.62
CA PRO A 528 15.57 -4.59 -11.77
C PRO A 528 14.13 -4.15 -12.07
N GLY A 529 13.71 -2.98 -11.57
CA GLY A 529 12.43 -2.36 -11.90
C GLY A 529 12.30 -2.05 -13.40
N LYS A 530 13.34 -1.49 -14.02
CA LYS A 530 13.39 -1.28 -15.47
C LYS A 530 13.22 -2.60 -16.26
N THR A 531 13.82 -3.67 -15.76
CA THR A 531 13.70 -5.00 -16.36
C THR A 531 12.26 -5.51 -16.27
N SER A 532 11.63 -5.37 -15.10
CA SER A 532 10.21 -5.73 -14.87
C SER A 532 9.29 -5.01 -15.85
N ARG A 533 9.36 -3.67 -15.90
CA ARG A 533 8.55 -2.85 -16.84
C ARG A 533 8.75 -3.29 -18.29
N GLY A 534 9.99 -3.62 -18.66
CA GLY A 534 10.34 -4.11 -19.99
C GLY A 534 9.60 -5.39 -20.43
N TYR A 535 9.31 -6.31 -19.51
CA TYR A 535 8.49 -7.49 -19.82
C TYR A 535 7.05 -7.11 -20.14
N PHE A 536 6.46 -6.20 -19.36
CA PHE A 536 5.12 -5.69 -19.62
C PHE A 536 5.03 -4.97 -20.97
N HIS A 537 5.95 -4.05 -21.28
CA HIS A 537 5.92 -3.33 -22.56
C HIS A 537 5.96 -4.26 -23.76
N LYS A 538 6.79 -5.31 -23.71
CA LYS A 538 6.87 -6.32 -24.79
C LYS A 538 5.57 -7.11 -24.90
N ALA A 539 5.05 -7.59 -23.77
CA ALA A 539 3.79 -8.34 -23.74
C ALA A 539 2.63 -7.52 -24.30
N LEU A 540 2.51 -6.25 -23.87
CA LEU A 540 1.45 -5.37 -24.36
C LEU A 540 1.55 -5.12 -25.86
N LYS A 541 2.76 -4.91 -26.41
CA LYS A 541 2.97 -4.78 -27.86
C LYS A 541 2.56 -6.03 -28.64
N GLU A 542 2.74 -7.21 -28.08
CA GLU A 542 2.30 -8.47 -28.71
C GLU A 542 0.80 -8.71 -28.57
N TRP A 543 0.18 -8.24 -27.48
CA TRP A 543 -1.26 -8.40 -27.25
C TRP A 543 -2.10 -7.40 -28.04
N LEU A 544 -1.72 -6.11 -28.10
CA LEU A 544 -2.53 -5.05 -28.72
C LEU A 544 -3.05 -5.39 -30.14
N PRO A 545 -2.27 -6.00 -31.06
CA PRO A 545 -2.77 -6.39 -32.38
C PRO A 545 -3.94 -7.39 -32.37
N CYS A 546 -4.17 -8.08 -31.25
CA CYS A 546 -5.28 -9.02 -31.08
C CYS A 546 -6.58 -8.34 -30.64
N PHE A 547 -6.54 -7.06 -30.26
CA PHE A 547 -7.74 -6.30 -29.95
C PHE A 547 -8.54 -6.03 -31.23
N LYS A 548 -9.74 -6.59 -31.30
CA LYS A 548 -10.69 -6.33 -32.38
C LYS A 548 -11.75 -5.36 -31.86
N GLY A 549 -11.58 -4.07 -32.14
CA GLY A 549 -12.66 -3.09 -31.91
C GLY A 549 -13.88 -3.47 -32.76
N GLY A 550 -15.09 -3.24 -32.26
CA GLY A 550 -16.37 -3.70 -32.83
C GLY A 550 -16.77 -3.18 -34.23
N LEU A 551 -15.82 -2.94 -35.14
CA LEU A 551 -16.05 -2.54 -36.53
C LEU A 551 -16.20 -3.73 -37.50
N ASP A 552 -15.80 -4.95 -37.11
CA ASP A 552 -15.80 -6.12 -38.01
C ASP A 552 -17.16 -6.82 -38.20
N GLU A 553 -18.20 -6.55 -37.38
CA GLU A 553 -19.50 -7.22 -37.56
C GLU A 553 -20.31 -6.68 -38.77
N SER A 554 -19.85 -5.63 -39.44
CA SER A 554 -20.55 -5.04 -40.59
C SER A 554 -19.97 -5.40 -41.97
N GLU A 555 -18.79 -6.01 -42.05
CA GLU A 555 -18.19 -6.44 -43.33
C GLU A 555 -18.45 -7.92 -43.67
N GLU A 556 -18.69 -8.80 -42.70
CA GLU A 556 -18.99 -10.22 -42.98
C GLU A 556 -20.42 -10.48 -43.53
N LEU A 557 -21.31 -9.49 -43.52
CA LEU A 557 -22.68 -9.63 -44.04
C LEU A 557 -22.86 -9.18 -45.51
N ASN A 558 -21.81 -8.66 -46.16
CA ASN A 558 -21.88 -8.17 -47.56
C ASN A 558 -21.17 -9.05 -48.60
N GLU A 559 -20.56 -10.19 -48.21
CA GLU A 559 -19.98 -11.15 -49.17
C GLU A 559 -20.86 -12.39 -49.44
N THR A 560 -22.08 -12.45 -48.89
CA THR A 560 -23.07 -13.48 -49.23
C THR A 560 -24.44 -12.89 -49.55
N SER A 561 -24.58 -12.27 -50.72
CA SER A 561 -25.89 -12.11 -51.40
C SER A 561 -25.74 -12.04 -52.91
#